data_AF-A0A2V8N248-F1
#
_entry.id   AF-A0A2V8N248-F1
#
_cell.length_a   1.000
_cell.length_b   1.000
_cell.length_c   1.000
_cell.angle_alpha   90.00
_cell.angle_beta   90.00
_cell.angle_gamma   90.00
#
_symmetry.space_group_name_H-M   'P 1'
#
loop_
_entity.id
_entity.type
_entity.pdbx_description
1 polymer ?
#
loop_
_entity_poly.entity_id
_entity_poly.type
_entity_poly.pdbx_seq_one_letter_code
_entity_poly.pdbx_strand_id
1 'polypeptide(L)'
;MMAFSSLQTGHLYRTQGDFKKAIASYDQSIALSDNFHFKYDVYEAHKNRLFCYLTLKDDRASEQELQTTLDLAGKYRSTMTEGDNKNGFFDIEQSVYDLAIDYEYSRKLDPQKAFEYSEDSRSRSLLDSVRSHTTVSVDKRVLASPSEPVALAEIQTRLPANAQ
;
A
#
# COMPACT_ATOMS: atom_id res chain seq x y z
N MET A 1 -21.76 -7.22 9.22
CA MET A 1 -22.28 -8.30 8.35
C MET A 1 -22.59 -7.81 6.94
N MET A 2 -23.30 -6.68 6.77
CA MET A 2 -23.58 -6.13 5.43
C MET A 2 -22.32 -5.66 4.67
N ALA A 3 -21.40 -4.93 5.31
CA ALA A 3 -20.15 -4.50 4.68
C ALA A 3 -19.32 -5.70 4.15
N PHE A 4 -19.05 -6.68 5.02
CA PHE A 4 -18.35 -7.90 4.63
C PHE A 4 -19.04 -8.67 3.48
N SER A 5 -20.38 -8.78 3.50
CA SER A 5 -21.12 -9.41 2.40
C SER A 5 -20.92 -8.66 1.08
N SER A 6 -20.92 -7.32 1.10
CA SER A 6 -20.65 -6.51 -0.08
C SER A 6 -19.21 -6.68 -0.59
N LEU A 7 -18.22 -6.77 0.31
CA LEU A 7 -16.83 -7.08 -0.05
C LEU A 7 -16.72 -8.42 -0.78
N GLN A 8 -17.31 -9.48 -0.22
CA GLN A 8 -17.28 -10.80 -0.85
C GLN A 8 -18.04 -10.82 -2.18
N THR A 9 -19.14 -10.09 -2.29
CA THR A 9 -19.87 -9.93 -3.56
C THR A 9 -18.99 -9.25 -4.62
N GLY A 10 -18.22 -8.23 -4.22
CA GLY A 10 -17.23 -7.59 -5.09
C GLY A 10 -16.17 -8.57 -5.59
N HIS A 11 -15.62 -9.41 -4.70
CA HIS A 11 -14.68 -10.47 -5.08
C HIS A 11 -15.27 -11.42 -6.12
N LEU A 12 -16.52 -11.87 -5.93
CA LEU A 12 -17.19 -12.76 -6.88
C LEU A 12 -17.33 -12.12 -8.26
N TYR A 13 -17.77 -10.86 -8.33
CA TYR A 13 -17.87 -10.14 -9.60
C TYR A 13 -16.50 -9.94 -10.26
N ARG A 14 -15.46 -9.63 -9.46
CA ARG A 14 -14.09 -9.48 -9.96
C ARG A 14 -13.58 -10.79 -10.57
N THR A 15 -13.78 -11.93 -9.92
CA THR A 15 -13.39 -13.25 -10.44
C THR A 15 -14.14 -13.61 -11.72
N GLN A 16 -15.38 -13.14 -11.88
CA GLN A 16 -16.18 -13.30 -13.11
C GLN A 16 -15.78 -12.31 -14.22
N GLY A 17 -14.92 -11.34 -13.95
CA GLY A 17 -14.55 -10.27 -14.89
C GLY A 17 -15.57 -9.14 -15.01
N ASP A 18 -16.63 -9.12 -14.19
CA ASP A 18 -17.60 -8.03 -14.16
C ASP A 18 -17.10 -6.89 -13.25
N PHE A 19 -16.04 -6.21 -13.72
CA PHE A 19 -15.34 -5.20 -12.93
C PHE A 19 -16.23 -4.02 -12.53
N LYS A 20 -17.23 -3.66 -13.33
CA LYS A 20 -18.16 -2.57 -13.00
C LYS A 20 -19.04 -2.94 -11.81
N LYS A 21 -19.59 -4.16 -11.78
CA LYS A 21 -20.35 -4.63 -10.61
C LYS A 21 -19.46 -4.86 -9.39
N ALA A 22 -18.22 -5.30 -9.61
CA ALA A 22 -17.23 -5.41 -8.54
C ALA A 22 -17.01 -4.06 -7.85
N ILE A 23 -16.74 -3.00 -8.62
CA ILE A 23 -16.58 -1.62 -8.12
C ILE A 23 -17.79 -1.20 -7.30
N ALA A 24 -19.01 -1.33 -7.83
CA ALA A 24 -20.23 -0.95 -7.10
C ALA A 24 -20.38 -1.70 -5.77
N SER A 25 -19.97 -2.97 -5.72
CA SER A 25 -20.01 -3.78 -4.50
C SER A 25 -18.95 -3.33 -3.48
N TYR A 26 -17.75 -2.97 -3.95
CA TYR A 26 -16.71 -2.40 -3.09
C TYR A 26 -17.10 -1.03 -2.55
N ASP A 27 -17.73 -0.17 -3.36
CA ASP A 27 -18.26 1.12 -2.93
C ASP A 27 -19.27 0.94 -1.78
N GLN A 28 -20.18 -0.02 -1.94
CA GLN A 28 -21.15 -0.36 -0.90
C GLN A 28 -20.46 -0.90 0.35
N SER A 29 -19.43 -1.74 0.22
CA SER A 29 -18.65 -2.24 1.36
C SER A 29 -17.99 -1.10 2.12
N ILE A 30 -17.34 -0.18 1.41
CA ILE A 30 -16.64 0.98 1.99
C ILE A 30 -17.64 1.89 2.70
N ALA A 31 -18.77 2.21 2.06
CA ALA A 31 -19.80 3.06 2.64
C ALA A 31 -20.47 2.46 3.89
N LEU A 32 -20.59 1.14 3.97
CA LEU A 32 -21.16 0.44 5.13
C LEU A 32 -20.15 0.15 6.25
N SER A 33 -18.87 0.38 5.99
CA SER A 33 -17.80 0.18 6.96
C SER A 33 -17.70 1.41 7.86
N ASP A 34 -18.70 1.58 8.72
CA ASP A 34 -18.84 2.74 9.60
C ASP A 34 -18.15 2.45 10.95
N ASN A 35 -17.09 3.19 11.30
CA ASN A 35 -16.34 3.26 12.60
C ASN A 35 -16.02 1.98 13.41
N PHE A 36 -16.49 0.81 13.00
CA PHE A 36 -16.21 -0.47 13.64
C PHE A 36 -14.84 -0.95 13.17
N HIS A 37 -14.16 -1.69 14.06
CA HIS A 37 -12.80 -2.21 13.97
C HIS A 37 -12.45 -3.04 12.71
N PHE A 38 -13.30 -3.11 11.68
CA PHE A 38 -13.08 -3.77 10.38
C PHE A 38 -12.19 -2.96 9.44
N LYS A 39 -11.10 -2.41 9.99
CA LYS A 39 -10.15 -1.64 9.21
C LYS A 39 -9.66 -2.49 8.01
N TYR A 40 -9.32 -3.76 8.20
CA TYR A 40 -8.80 -4.60 7.12
C TYR A 40 -9.75 -4.74 5.91
N ASP A 41 -11.05 -4.93 6.13
CA ASP A 41 -12.03 -5.07 5.05
C ASP A 41 -12.13 -3.82 4.17
N VAL A 42 -11.99 -2.63 4.77
CA VAL A 42 -11.96 -1.35 4.04
C VAL A 42 -10.75 -1.29 3.12
N TYR A 43 -9.58 -1.66 3.65
CA TYR A 43 -8.36 -1.72 2.84
C TYR A 43 -8.50 -2.70 1.67
N GLU A 44 -9.00 -3.92 1.93
CA GLU A 44 -9.20 -4.91 0.88
C GLU A 44 -10.18 -4.42 -0.18
N ALA A 45 -11.26 -3.74 0.21
CA ALA A 45 -12.20 -3.15 -0.74
C ALA A 45 -11.52 -2.11 -1.64
N HIS A 46 -10.73 -1.19 -1.07
CA HIS A 46 -9.98 -0.18 -1.83
C HIS A 46 -8.96 -0.82 -2.78
N LYS A 47 -8.18 -1.78 -2.30
CA LYS A 47 -7.18 -2.51 -3.11
C LYS A 47 -7.82 -3.23 -4.30
N ASN A 48 -8.92 -3.95 -4.07
CA ASN A 48 -9.59 -4.67 -5.15
C ASN A 48 -10.34 -3.72 -6.10
N ARG A 49 -10.82 -2.57 -5.61
CA ARG A 49 -11.39 -1.50 -6.44
C ARG A 49 -10.33 -0.87 -7.34
N LEU A 50 -9.13 -0.59 -6.82
CA LEU A 50 -7.96 -0.16 -7.60
C LEU A 50 -7.64 -1.15 -8.71
N PHE A 51 -7.55 -2.44 -8.40
CA PHE A 51 -7.34 -3.48 -9.42
C PHE A 51 -8.37 -3.41 -10.55
N CYS A 52 -9.65 -3.19 -10.20
CA CYS A 52 -10.70 -3.06 -11.19
C CYS A 52 -10.51 -1.81 -12.08
N TYR A 53 -10.17 -0.66 -11.50
CA TYR A 53 -9.89 0.56 -12.28
C TYR A 53 -8.68 0.39 -13.22
N LEU A 54 -7.60 -0.23 -12.74
CA LEU A 54 -6.42 -0.53 -13.54
C LEU A 54 -6.75 -1.46 -14.71
N THR A 55 -7.55 -2.49 -14.45
CA THR A 55 -7.99 -3.44 -15.48
C THR A 55 -8.88 -2.77 -16.53
N LEU A 56 -9.79 -1.89 -16.09
CA LEU A 56 -10.66 -1.10 -16.96
C LEU A 56 -9.93 0.04 -17.68
N LYS A 57 -8.66 0.32 -17.32
CA LYS A 57 -7.86 1.43 -17.85
C LYS A 57 -8.46 2.80 -17.57
N ASP A 58 -9.15 2.95 -16.44
CA ASP A 58 -9.58 4.25 -15.96
C ASP A 58 -8.44 4.89 -15.17
N ASP A 59 -7.50 5.54 -15.87
CA ASP A 59 -6.27 6.04 -15.27
C ASP A 59 -6.54 7.14 -14.22
N ARG A 60 -7.58 7.95 -14.42
CA ARG A 60 -7.97 8.99 -13.44
C ARG A 60 -8.46 8.35 -12.15
N ALA A 61 -9.37 7.37 -12.23
CA ALA A 61 -9.86 6.67 -11.06
C ALA A 61 -8.75 5.83 -10.40
N SER A 62 -7.89 5.21 -11.22
CA SER A 62 -6.75 4.43 -10.73
C SER A 62 -5.79 5.27 -9.91
N GLU A 63 -5.43 6.47 -10.37
CA GLU A 63 -4.52 7.37 -9.65
C GLU A 63 -5.09 7.82 -8.29
N GLN A 64 -6.36 8.21 -8.25
CA GLN A 64 -7.04 8.60 -7.01
C GLN A 64 -7.16 7.42 -6.02
N GLU A 65 -7.50 6.25 -6.54
CA GLU A 65 -7.69 5.05 -5.74
C GLU A 65 -6.35 4.50 -5.24
N LEU A 66 -5.29 4.59 -6.05
CA LEU A 66 -3.94 4.20 -5.69
C LEU A 66 -3.45 5.02 -4.50
N GLN A 67 -3.60 6.35 -4.56
CA GLN A 67 -3.24 7.23 -3.45
C GLN A 67 -4.01 6.85 -2.17
N THR A 68 -5.32 6.64 -2.28
CA THR A 68 -6.15 6.23 -1.13
C THR A 68 -5.70 4.90 -0.54
N THR A 69 -5.38 3.93 -1.38
CA THR A 69 -4.98 2.58 -0.95
C THR A 69 -3.60 2.58 -0.30
N LEU A 70 -2.65 3.37 -0.81
CA LEU A 70 -1.32 3.55 -0.22
C LEU A 70 -1.38 4.27 1.14
N ASP A 71 -2.20 5.32 1.27
CA ASP A 71 -2.42 6.00 2.55
C ASP A 71 -3.00 5.05 3.60
N LEU A 72 -3.93 4.20 3.19
CA LEU A 72 -4.47 3.15 4.04
C LEU A 72 -3.38 2.16 4.42
N ALA A 73 -2.60 1.62 3.48
CA ALA A 73 -1.49 0.71 3.75
C ALA A 73 -0.53 1.25 4.81
N GLY A 74 -0.08 2.50 4.66
CA GLY A 74 0.79 3.17 5.63
C GLY A 74 0.15 3.31 7.02
N LYS A 75 -1.15 3.62 7.08
CA LYS A 75 -1.91 3.66 8.35
C LYS A 75 -1.97 2.28 9.00
N TYR A 76 -2.23 1.20 8.25
CA TYR A 76 -2.18 -0.16 8.80
C TYR A 76 -0.80 -0.50 9.35
N ARG A 77 0.25 -0.24 8.55
CA ARG A 77 1.66 -0.47 8.92
C ARG A 77 2.00 0.14 10.28
N SER A 78 1.63 1.41 10.48
CA SER A 78 1.92 2.13 11.73
C SER A 78 1.11 1.66 12.95
N THR A 79 -0.03 1.01 12.74
CA THR A 79 -0.89 0.51 13.84
C THR A 79 -0.55 -0.90 14.29
N MET A 80 0.30 -1.63 13.57
CA MET A 80 0.70 -2.99 13.92
C MET A 80 1.89 -2.98 14.89
N THR A 81 1.65 -3.33 16.15
CA THR A 81 2.70 -3.50 17.16
C THR A 81 3.56 -4.74 16.88
N GLU A 82 4.82 -4.69 17.30
CA GLU A 82 5.79 -5.77 17.15
C GLU A 82 5.35 -7.03 17.92
N GLY A 83 4.64 -7.93 17.25
CA GLY A 83 4.14 -9.18 17.85
C GLY A 83 2.85 -9.72 17.21
N ASP A 84 2.03 -8.87 16.62
CA ASP A 84 0.77 -9.28 16.00
C ASP A 84 0.98 -9.64 14.53
N ASN A 85 0.88 -10.94 14.25
CA ASN A 85 0.61 -11.54 12.94
C ASN A 85 1.27 -10.88 11.72
N LYS A 86 2.57 -10.59 11.82
CA LYS A 86 3.39 -9.97 10.76
C LYS A 86 3.21 -10.68 9.39
N ASN A 87 3.05 -11.99 9.38
CA ASN A 87 2.97 -12.78 8.14
C ASN A 87 1.76 -12.43 7.27
N GLY A 88 0.56 -12.23 7.85
CA GLY A 88 -0.61 -11.86 7.08
C GLY A 88 -0.49 -10.45 6.48
N PHE A 89 0.12 -9.52 7.21
CA PHE A 89 0.32 -8.14 6.77
C PHE A 89 1.34 -8.00 5.65
N PHE A 90 2.41 -8.81 5.66
CA PHE A 90 3.39 -8.81 4.57
C PHE A 90 2.76 -9.19 3.22
N ASP A 91 1.85 -10.18 3.20
CA ASP A 91 1.12 -10.56 1.98
C ASP A 91 0.17 -9.45 1.49
N ILE A 92 -0.39 -8.69 2.43
CA ILE A 92 -1.31 -7.58 2.19
C ILE A 92 -0.56 -6.39 1.58
N GLU A 93 0.57 -5.99 2.15
CA GLU A 93 1.35 -4.85 1.66
C GLU A 93 2.00 -5.09 0.30
N GLN A 94 2.60 -6.26 0.07
CA GLN A 94 3.27 -6.55 -1.20
C GLN A 94 2.30 -6.39 -2.38
N SER A 95 1.02 -6.78 -2.18
CA SER A 95 0.02 -6.74 -3.25
C SER A 95 -0.38 -5.35 -3.76
N VAL A 96 -0.34 -4.28 -2.94
CA VAL A 96 -0.67 -2.92 -3.44
C VAL A 96 0.52 -2.24 -4.10
N TYR A 97 1.73 -2.44 -3.57
CA TYR A 97 2.93 -1.85 -4.16
C TYR A 97 3.26 -2.47 -5.52
N ASP A 98 2.96 -3.75 -5.75
CA ASP A 98 3.07 -4.36 -7.07
C ASP A 98 2.15 -3.66 -8.10
N LEU A 99 0.90 -3.35 -7.70
CA LEU A 99 -0.02 -2.59 -8.55
C LEU A 99 0.48 -1.16 -8.81
N ALA A 100 1.08 -0.52 -7.80
CA ALA A 100 1.66 0.81 -7.92
C ALA A 100 2.86 0.83 -8.89
N ILE A 101 3.78 -0.13 -8.73
CA ILE A 101 4.97 -0.29 -9.57
C ILE A 101 4.57 -0.54 -11.02
N ASP A 102 3.67 -1.49 -11.27
CA ASP A 102 3.20 -1.80 -12.62
C ASP A 102 2.49 -0.60 -13.26
N TYR A 103 1.65 0.10 -12.50
CA TYR A 103 0.95 1.29 -13.00
C TYR A 103 1.93 2.40 -13.40
N GLU A 104 2.85 2.77 -12.51
CA GLU A 104 3.82 3.84 -12.80
C GLU A 104 4.77 3.45 -13.94
N TYR A 105 5.30 2.22 -13.91
CA TYR A 105 6.26 1.77 -14.91
C TYR A 105 5.62 1.57 -16.29
N SER A 106 4.49 0.87 -16.37
CA SER A 106 3.91 0.45 -17.66
C SER A 106 2.97 1.49 -18.25
N ARG A 107 2.27 2.28 -17.43
CA ARG A 107 1.22 3.20 -17.89
C ARG A 107 1.62 4.66 -17.85
N LYS A 108 2.22 5.09 -16.75
CA LYS A 108 2.72 6.47 -16.60
C LYS A 108 4.11 6.65 -17.24
N LEU A 109 4.80 5.54 -17.53
CA LEU A 109 6.18 5.52 -18.03
C LEU A 109 7.14 6.27 -17.09
N ASP A 110 6.90 6.12 -15.79
CA ASP A 110 7.70 6.72 -14.72
C ASP A 110 8.46 5.63 -13.95
N PRO A 111 9.63 5.19 -14.47
CA PRO A 111 10.44 4.17 -13.80
C PRO A 111 11.04 4.68 -12.49
N GLN A 112 11.17 6.00 -12.30
CA GLN A 112 11.66 6.56 -11.05
C GLN A 112 10.61 6.40 -9.95
N LYS A 113 9.35 6.75 -10.23
CA LYS A 113 8.25 6.56 -9.27
C LYS A 113 8.02 5.09 -8.94
N ALA A 114 8.11 4.22 -9.93
CA ALA A 114 8.06 2.77 -9.73
C ALA A 114 9.19 2.28 -8.79
N PHE A 115 10.41 2.80 -8.96
CA PHE A 115 11.52 2.49 -8.05
C PHE A 115 11.27 2.99 -6.63
N GLU A 116 10.76 4.21 -6.47
CA GLU A 116 10.38 4.76 -5.16
C GLU A 116 9.36 3.86 -4.45
N TYR A 117 8.32 3.40 -5.16
CA TYR A 117 7.36 2.44 -4.60
C TYR A 117 7.98 1.08 -4.25
N SER A 118 8.96 0.60 -5.02
CA SER A 118 9.73 -0.60 -4.65
C SER A 118 10.58 -0.39 -3.40
N GLU A 119 11.06 0.81 -3.13
CA GLU A 119 11.81 1.12 -1.91
C GLU A 119 10.87 1.28 -0.70
N ASP A 120 9.69 1.87 -0.90
CA ASP A 120 8.64 2.04 0.12
C ASP A 120 8.02 0.69 0.56
N SER A 121 7.94 -0.27 -0.37
CA SER A 121 7.40 -1.61 -0.10
C SER A 121 8.34 -2.46 0.75
N ARG A 122 9.65 -2.20 0.71
CA ARG A 122 10.65 -2.91 1.51
C ARG A 122 10.51 -2.48 2.96
N SER A 123 9.87 -3.34 3.78
CA SER A 123 9.65 -3.04 5.19
C SER A 123 10.96 -2.76 5.92
N ARG A 124 11.17 -1.48 6.20
CA ARG A 124 12.24 -0.94 7.03
C ARG A 124 12.04 -1.20 8.51
N SER A 125 11.11 -2.07 8.91
CA SER A 125 10.89 -2.43 10.32
C SER A 125 12.18 -2.85 11.01
N LEU A 126 13.10 -3.54 10.31
CA LEU A 126 14.45 -3.83 10.81
C LEU A 126 15.34 -2.59 10.92
N LEU A 127 15.34 -1.70 9.92
CA LEU A 127 16.11 -0.45 9.94
C LEU A 127 15.61 0.53 11.01
N ASP A 128 14.29 0.65 11.16
CA ASP A 128 13.63 1.47 12.17
C ASP A 128 13.89 0.90 13.58
N SER A 129 13.83 -0.44 13.75
CA SER A 129 14.21 -1.11 14.99
C SER A 129 15.68 -0.87 15.35
N VAL A 130 16.61 -1.05 14.40
CA VAL A 130 18.05 -0.79 14.59
C VAL A 130 18.31 0.69 14.96
N ARG A 131 17.64 1.64 14.30
CA ARG A 131 17.78 3.07 14.60
C ARG A 131 17.18 3.44 15.96
N SER A 132 16.02 2.89 16.31
CA SER A 132 15.38 3.13 17.61
C SER A 132 16.23 2.64 18.80
N HIS A 133 16.94 1.51 18.63
CA HIS A 133 17.90 1.02 19.63
C HIS A 133 19.17 1.86 19.74
N THR A 134 19.53 2.60 18.69
CA THR A 134 20.70 3.49 18.69
C THR A 134 20.41 4.82 19.40
N THR A 135 19.14 5.24 19.50
CA THR A 135 18.72 6.53 20.10
C THR A 135 18.40 6.49 21.60
N VAL A 136 18.93 5.53 22.37
CA VAL A 136 18.80 5.56 23.84
C VAL A 136 19.79 6.59 24.43
N SER A 137 19.49 7.88 24.22
CA SER A 137 20.00 8.95 25.08
C SER A 137 18.86 9.47 25.95
N VAL A 138 19.19 9.59 27.23
CA VAL A 138 18.32 10.02 28.32
C VAL A 138 17.91 11.47 28.08
N ASP A 139 16.81 11.69 27.37
CA ASP A 139 15.78 12.68 27.70
C ASP A 139 14.83 12.89 26.51
N LYS A 140 13.53 12.75 26.79
CA LYS A 140 12.36 12.92 25.89
C LYS A 140 12.28 11.89 24.75
N ARG A 141 11.28 11.01 24.88
CA ARG A 141 10.75 10.15 23.80
C ARG A 141 10.32 11.00 22.60
N VAL A 142 11.26 11.28 21.70
CA VAL A 142 10.96 11.59 20.31
C VAL A 142 11.05 10.24 19.60
N LEU A 143 9.91 9.69 19.20
CA LEU A 143 9.88 8.54 18.31
C LEU A 143 10.68 8.93 17.06
N ALA A 144 11.73 8.18 16.74
CA ALA A 144 12.53 8.43 15.55
C ALA A 144 11.60 8.45 14.33
N SER A 145 11.71 9.51 13.52
CA SER A 145 10.94 9.63 12.28
C SER A 145 11.18 8.39 11.39
N PRO A 146 10.16 7.90 10.68
CA PRO A 146 10.33 6.78 9.74
C PRO A 146 11.46 7.10 8.76
N SER A 147 12.31 6.12 8.47
CA SER A 147 13.41 6.33 7.53
C SER A 147 12.86 6.44 6.09
N GLU A 148 12.98 7.62 5.48
CA GLU A 148 12.58 7.85 4.08
C GLU A 148 13.56 7.18 3.10
N PRO A 149 13.09 6.67 1.95
CA PRO A 149 13.95 6.19 0.87
C PRO A 149 14.94 7.25 0.41
N VAL A 150 16.13 6.81 0.01
CA VAL A 150 17.08 7.67 -0.72
C VAL A 150 16.59 7.75 -2.16
N ALA A 151 16.51 8.96 -2.72
CA ALA A 151 16.04 9.14 -4.09
C ALA A 151 16.96 8.42 -5.09
N LEU A 152 16.41 7.93 -6.20
CA LEU A 152 17.16 7.19 -7.23
C LEU A 152 18.39 7.98 -7.74
N ALA A 153 18.23 9.29 -7.97
CA ALA A 153 19.31 10.16 -8.39
C ALA A 153 20.48 10.17 -7.39
N GLU A 154 20.17 10.18 -6.10
CA GLU A 154 21.19 10.16 -5.06
C GLU A 154 21.90 8.80 -4.99
N ILE A 155 21.19 7.69 -5.20
CA ILE A 155 21.78 6.35 -5.33
C ILE A 155 22.75 6.33 -6.52
N GLN A 156 22.33 6.84 -7.67
CA GLN A 156 23.16 6.88 -8.88
C GLN A 156 24.46 7.66 -8.64
N THR A 157 24.41 8.81 -7.97
CA THR A 157 25.64 9.59 -7.67
C THR A 157 26.64 8.87 -6.76
N ARG A 158 26.18 7.90 -5.98
CA ARG A 158 27.00 7.13 -5.05
C ARG A 158 27.53 5.82 -5.66
N LEU A 159 26.98 5.40 -6.79
CA LEU A 159 27.47 4.22 -7.52
C LEU A 159 28.80 4.56 -8.22
N PRO A 160 29.82 3.68 -8.12
CA PRO A 160 31.05 3.88 -8.87
C PRO A 160 30.75 3.80 -10.38
N ALA A 161 31.54 4.49 -11.21
CA ALA A 161 31.25 4.70 -12.64
C ALA A 161 31.10 3.41 -13.48
N ASN A 162 31.53 2.27 -12.95
CA ASN A 162 31.41 0.94 -13.53
C ASN A 162 30.14 0.17 -13.09
N ALA A 163 29.28 0.78 -12.28
CA ALA A 163 28.05 0.21 -11.76
C ALA A 163 26.79 1.06 -12.09
N GLN A 164 26.96 2.12 -12.89
CA GLN A 164 25.87 2.97 -13.41
C GLN A 164 25.37 2.47 -14.76
#